data_AF-A0A8T2K7M0-F1
#
_entry.id   AF-A0A8T2K7M0-F1
#
_cell.length_a   1.000
_cell.length_b   1.000
_cell.length_c   1.000
_cell.angle_alpha   90.00
_cell.angle_beta   90.00
_cell.angle_gamma   90.00
#
_symmetry.space_group_name_H-M   'P 1'
#
loop_
_entity.id
_entity.type
_entity.pdbx_description
1 polymer ?
#
loop_
_entity_poly.entity_id
_entity_poly.type
_entity_poly.pdbx_seq_one_letter_code
_entity_poly.pdbx_strand_id
1 'polypeptide(L)'
;MAALSLVENAAVGVLRRAVELDGNGRYQESLVCYQEGIELLLQVLRGTKEDGKKAHYRQKLSSYMDRAEEIKQHVVKEKEEGKYHKQIKILENATGYSYENLFKPYVDETLTEVWVEDPYIRYVHQLYNFLRFCEMLVKGPSKVRKINLLTSMDEENGKAQQTSGLQEIKSSLQDYGVMLEVTFSSSIHDREIRFNNGWMIKIGRGLDYFKKPQVREAKHEKI
;
A
#
# COMPACT_ATOMS: atom_id res chain seq x y z
N MET A 1 35.10 3.50 18.05
CA MET A 1 34.74 4.87 18.44
C MET A 1 34.17 5.67 17.27
N ALA A 2 34.86 5.79 16.12
CA ALA A 2 34.35 6.53 14.95
C ALA A 2 33.00 6.01 14.40
N ALA A 3 32.81 4.69 14.30
CA ALA A 3 31.56 4.10 13.82
C ALA A 3 30.36 4.38 14.74
N LEU A 4 30.55 4.38 16.06
CA LEU A 4 29.48 4.64 17.03
C LEU A 4 29.00 6.10 16.98
N SER A 5 29.94 7.04 16.81
CA SER A 5 29.62 8.46 16.65
C SER A 5 28.85 8.76 15.35
N LEU A 6 29.12 8.03 14.27
CA LEU A 6 28.36 8.14 13.02
C LEU A 6 26.90 7.70 13.21
N VAL A 7 26.67 6.58 13.90
CA VAL A 7 25.32 6.08 14.21
C VAL A 7 24.59 7.04 15.14
N GLU A 8 25.28 7.62 16.13
CA GLU A 8 24.73 8.65 17.01
C GLU A 8 24.27 9.91 16.24
N ASN A 9 25.10 10.42 15.33
CA ASN A 9 24.73 11.57 14.50
C ASN A 9 23.52 11.26 13.59
N ALA A 10 23.46 10.05 13.03
CA ALA A 10 22.32 9.60 12.25
C ALA A 10 21.04 9.53 13.12
N ALA A 11 21.11 8.93 14.31
CA ALA A 11 20.00 8.85 15.25
C ALA A 11 19.45 10.25 15.59
N VAL A 12 20.35 11.21 15.90
CA VAL A 12 19.96 12.59 16.20
C VAL A 12 19.30 13.27 14.99
N GLY A 13 19.84 13.07 13.78
CA GLY A 13 19.26 13.62 12.56
C GLY A 13 17.84 13.11 12.29
N VAL A 14 17.64 11.79 12.41
CA VAL A 14 16.34 11.14 12.20
C VAL A 14 15.33 11.55 13.28
N LEU A 15 15.73 11.58 14.55
CA LEU A 15 14.87 12.00 15.66
C LEU A 15 14.51 13.49 15.61
N ARG A 16 15.42 14.37 15.17
CA ARG A 16 15.11 15.78 14.93
C ARG A 16 14.03 15.93 13.84
N ARG A 17 14.17 15.18 12.74
CA ARG A 17 13.16 15.15 11.68
C ARG A 17 11.82 14.60 12.19
N ALA A 18 11.84 13.59 13.06
CA ALA A 18 10.64 13.05 13.67
C ALA A 18 9.85 14.12 14.43
N VAL A 19 10.54 14.91 15.27
CA VAL A 19 9.95 16.02 16.04
C VAL A 19 9.43 17.14 15.15
N GLU A 20 10.13 17.48 14.07
CA GLU A 20 9.68 18.50 13.11
C GLU A 20 8.40 18.06 12.39
N LEU A 21 8.34 16.79 11.95
CA LEU A 21 7.14 16.23 11.32
C LEU A 21 5.96 16.14 12.31
N ASP A 22 6.24 15.80 13.56
CA ASP A 22 5.26 15.76 14.67
C ASP A 22 4.62 17.15 14.85
N GLY A 23 5.45 18.18 15.00
CA GLY A 23 4.99 19.57 15.16
C GLY A 23 4.23 20.12 13.96
N ASN A 24 4.46 19.57 12.76
CA ASN A 24 3.74 19.92 11.53
C ASN A 24 2.46 19.09 11.31
N GLY A 25 2.06 18.24 12.27
CA GLY A 25 0.90 17.37 12.15
C GLY A 25 1.07 16.23 11.14
N ARG A 26 2.29 15.98 10.65
CA ARG A 26 2.61 14.87 9.73
C ARG A 26 2.87 13.59 10.52
N TYR A 27 1.87 13.17 11.29
CA TYR A 27 1.97 12.13 12.32
C TYR A 27 2.49 10.78 11.80
N GLN A 28 2.10 10.35 10.60
CA GLN A 28 2.58 9.07 10.08
C GLN A 28 4.06 9.08 9.69
N GLU A 29 4.53 10.14 9.03
CA GLU A 29 5.95 10.26 8.68
C GLU A 29 6.79 10.49 9.93
N SER A 30 6.25 11.25 10.88
CA SER A 30 6.83 11.41 12.20
C SER A 30 6.99 10.07 12.92
N LEU A 31 5.97 9.21 12.92
CA LEU A 31 6.01 7.88 13.53
C LEU A 31 7.11 7.00 12.94
N VAL A 32 7.25 6.97 11.61
CA VAL A 32 8.32 6.22 10.93
C VAL A 32 9.69 6.73 11.37
N CYS A 33 9.90 8.05 11.36
CA CYS A 33 11.16 8.63 11.82
C CYS A 33 11.41 8.37 13.32
N TYR A 34 10.40 8.38 14.18
CA TYR A 34 10.57 8.00 15.58
C TYR A 34 11.01 6.54 15.71
N GLN A 35 10.38 5.61 14.99
CA GLN A 35 10.74 4.18 15.03
C GLN A 35 12.18 3.94 14.57
N GLU A 36 12.58 4.48 13.41
CA GLU A 36 13.95 4.38 12.89
C GLU A 36 14.96 5.05 13.84
N GLY A 37 14.64 6.24 14.35
CA GLY A 37 15.48 6.98 15.28
C GLY A 37 15.68 6.25 16.62
N ILE A 38 14.62 5.61 17.14
CA ILE A 38 14.66 4.78 18.35
C ILE A 38 15.55 3.55 18.12
N GLU A 39 15.42 2.88 16.98
CA GLU A 39 16.24 1.72 16.65
C GLU A 39 17.73 2.09 16.60
N LEU A 40 18.09 3.18 15.92
CA LEU A 40 19.46 3.68 15.89
C LEU A 40 19.96 4.06 17.29
N LEU A 41 19.14 4.74 18.09
CA LEU A 41 19.52 5.14 19.45
C LEU A 41 19.68 3.94 20.41
N LEU A 42 18.91 2.85 20.20
CA LEU A 42 19.11 1.58 20.90
C LEU A 42 20.47 0.95 20.56
N GLN A 43 20.91 1.03 19.29
CA GLN A 43 22.25 0.57 18.89
C GLN A 43 23.34 1.41 19.57
N VAL A 44 23.17 2.74 19.64
CA VAL A 44 24.09 3.65 20.35
C VAL A 44 24.16 3.30 21.83
N LEU A 45 23.01 3.06 22.48
CA LEU A 45 22.96 2.67 23.89
C LEU A 45 23.73 1.37 24.16
N ARG A 46 23.59 0.35 23.29
CA ARG A 46 24.32 -0.93 23.40
C ARG A 46 25.83 -0.76 23.25
N GLY A 47 26.28 0.16 22.39
CA GLY A 47 27.69 0.44 22.14
C GLY A 47 28.36 1.39 23.14
N THR A 48 27.57 2.14 23.91
CA THR A 48 28.06 3.12 24.89
C THR A 48 28.60 2.40 26.12
N LYS A 49 29.76 2.83 26.65
CA LYS A 49 30.35 2.26 27.88
C LYS A 49 30.14 3.12 29.13
N GLU A 50 30.10 4.44 28.93
CA GLU A 50 29.97 5.44 29.99
C GLU A 50 28.56 5.48 30.59
N ASP A 51 28.45 5.26 31.90
CA ASP A 51 27.16 5.08 32.57
C ASP A 51 26.29 6.35 32.58
N GLY A 52 26.90 7.53 32.68
CA GLY A 52 26.17 8.81 32.57
C GLY A 52 25.49 9.00 31.22
N LYS A 53 26.19 8.67 30.12
CA LYS A 53 25.63 8.72 28.76
C LYS A 53 24.57 7.65 28.55
N LYS A 54 24.77 6.44 29.08
CA LYS A 54 23.73 5.39 29.05
C LYS A 54 22.44 5.85 29.74
N ALA A 55 22.54 6.47 30.91
CA ALA A 55 21.38 7.00 31.61
C ALA A 55 20.65 8.07 30.78
N HIS A 56 21.41 8.98 30.16
CA HIS A 56 20.86 10.00 29.27
C HIS A 56 20.11 9.39 28.07
N TYR A 57 20.71 8.45 27.35
CA TYR A 57 20.07 7.80 26.20
C TYR A 57 18.85 6.98 26.61
N ARG A 58 18.87 6.29 27.76
CA ARG A 58 17.68 5.57 28.26
C ARG A 58 16.50 6.51 28.52
N GLN A 59 16.76 7.66 29.14
CA GLN A 59 15.73 8.67 29.38
C GLN A 59 15.14 9.18 28.07
N LYS A 60 16.00 9.51 27.09
CA LYS A 60 15.56 9.95 25.76
C LYS A 60 14.78 8.87 25.02
N LEU A 61 15.24 7.61 25.05
CA LEU A 61 14.55 6.47 24.46
C LEU A 61 13.14 6.31 25.04
N SER A 62 12.98 6.37 26.36
CA SER A 62 11.66 6.32 27.00
C SER A 62 10.75 7.42 26.45
N SER A 63 11.21 8.67 26.48
CA SER A 63 10.42 9.80 25.99
C SER A 63 10.03 9.68 24.50
N TYR A 64 10.93 9.18 23.65
CA TYR A 64 10.62 8.97 22.23
C TYR A 64 9.70 7.77 22.01
N MET A 65 9.84 6.69 22.78
CA MET A 65 8.95 5.53 22.71
C MET A 65 7.53 5.88 23.15
N ASP A 66 7.39 6.63 24.26
CA ASP A 66 6.08 7.09 24.76
C ASP A 66 5.39 7.95 23.70
N ARG A 67 6.11 8.92 23.12
CA ARG A 67 5.57 9.78 22.05
C ARG A 67 5.22 8.99 20.78
N ALA A 68 6.06 8.03 20.38
CA ALA A 68 5.78 7.18 19.22
C ALA A 68 4.51 6.34 19.42
N GLU A 69 4.26 5.84 20.64
CA GLU A 69 3.05 5.09 20.95
C GLU A 69 1.80 5.97 20.95
N GLU A 70 1.87 7.20 21.48
CA GLU A 70 0.78 8.19 21.39
C GLU A 70 0.43 8.50 19.93
N ILE A 71 1.43 8.78 19.10
CA ILE A 71 1.24 9.08 17.67
C ILE A 71 0.66 7.87 16.94
N LYS A 72 1.13 6.66 17.26
CA LYS A 72 0.58 5.43 16.68
C LYS A 72 -0.90 5.27 17.00
N GLN A 73 -1.31 5.51 18.24
CA GLN A 73 -2.72 5.46 18.64
C GLN A 73 -3.54 6.54 17.90
N HIS A 74 -3.01 7.76 17.77
CA HIS A 74 -3.66 8.83 17.00
C HIS A 74 -3.84 8.45 15.53
N VAL A 75 -2.80 7.93 14.89
CA VAL A 75 -2.84 7.51 13.48
C VAL A 75 -3.81 6.36 13.28
N VAL A 76 -3.88 5.39 14.20
CA VAL A 76 -4.88 4.31 14.15
C VAL A 76 -6.30 4.87 14.27
N LYS A 77 -6.53 5.77 15.24
CA LYS A 77 -7.83 6.40 15.43
C LYS A 77 -8.27 7.23 14.22
N GLU A 78 -7.38 8.02 13.61
CA GLU A 78 -7.70 8.80 12.41
C GLU A 78 -7.99 7.90 11.20
N LYS A 79 -7.37 6.72 11.12
CA LYS A 79 -7.70 5.72 10.09
C LYS A 79 -9.07 5.11 10.35
N GLU A 80 -9.38 4.72 11.58
CA GLU A 80 -10.69 4.18 11.97
C GLU A 80 -11.82 5.19 11.75
N GLU A 81 -11.58 6.47 12.06
CA GLU A 81 -12.53 7.57 11.83
C GLU A 81 -12.60 8.01 10.35
N GLY A 82 -11.82 7.40 9.45
CA GLY A 82 -11.80 7.74 8.03
C GLY A 82 -11.29 9.16 7.73
N LYS A 83 -10.65 9.82 8.70
CA LYS A 83 -10.08 11.17 8.55
C LYS A 83 -8.71 11.15 7.87
N TYR A 84 -8.04 10.00 7.88
CA TYR A 84 -6.76 9.84 7.23
C TYR A 84 -6.90 9.77 5.69
N HIS A 85 -6.32 10.74 5.00
CA HIS A 85 -6.32 10.80 3.53
C HIS A 85 -4.90 10.97 3.00
N LYS A 86 -4.41 9.97 2.26
CA LYS A 86 -3.16 10.08 1.48
C LYS A 86 -3.52 10.15 0.00
N GLN A 87 -3.10 11.23 -0.65
CA GLN A 87 -3.29 11.39 -2.10
C GLN A 87 -1.97 11.13 -2.83
N ILE A 88 -2.00 10.24 -3.83
CA ILE A 88 -0.88 9.97 -4.74
C ILE A 88 -1.25 10.51 -6.11
N LYS A 89 -0.45 11.44 -6.64
CA LYS A 89 -0.65 11.98 -7.99
C LYS A 89 0.28 11.25 -8.97
N ILE A 90 -0.30 10.37 -9.78
CA ILE A 90 0.40 9.72 -10.89
C ILE A 90 0.36 10.67 -12.09
N LEU A 91 1.52 11.14 -12.52
CA LEU A 91 1.62 12.04 -13.67
C LEU A 91 1.45 11.29 -14.99
N GLU A 92 1.10 12.03 -16.04
CA GLU A 92 0.99 11.48 -17.38
C GLU A 92 2.32 10.83 -17.81
N ASN A 93 2.25 9.61 -18.36
CA ASN A 93 3.40 8.78 -18.74
C ASN A 93 4.33 8.36 -17.59
N ALA A 94 3.96 8.58 -16.33
CA ALA A 94 4.78 8.13 -15.21
C ALA A 94 4.86 6.60 -15.14
N THR A 95 6.01 6.10 -14.68
CA THR A 95 6.29 4.67 -14.50
C THR A 95 6.53 4.36 -13.02
N GLY A 96 6.63 3.07 -12.67
CA GLY A 96 6.87 2.62 -11.29
C GLY A 96 5.61 2.40 -10.44
N TYR A 97 4.43 2.64 -11.00
CA TYR A 97 3.13 2.48 -10.32
C TYR A 97 2.44 1.15 -10.69
N SER A 98 3.16 0.03 -10.56
CA SER A 98 2.50 -1.29 -10.60
C SER A 98 1.53 -1.43 -9.42
N TYR A 99 0.55 -2.33 -9.51
CA TYR A 99 -0.33 -2.60 -8.37
C TYR A 99 0.46 -3.00 -7.12
N GLU A 100 1.47 -3.85 -7.28
CA GLU A 100 2.35 -4.23 -6.18
C GLU A 100 2.99 -3.00 -5.51
N ASN A 101 3.62 -2.10 -6.27
CA ASN A 101 4.24 -0.92 -5.68
C ASN A 101 3.22 0.03 -5.05
N LEU A 102 2.04 0.16 -5.65
CA LEU A 102 1.02 1.09 -5.19
C LEU A 102 0.32 0.60 -3.92
N PHE A 103 0.00 -0.70 -3.85
CA PHE A 103 -0.79 -1.28 -2.77
C PHE A 103 0.03 -1.95 -1.67
N LYS A 104 1.32 -2.27 -1.90
CA LYS A 104 2.21 -2.88 -0.90
C LYS A 104 2.14 -2.24 0.50
N PRO A 105 2.07 -0.90 0.66
CA PRO A 105 1.98 -0.29 1.99
C PRO A 105 0.67 -0.58 2.75
N TYR A 106 -0.35 -1.09 2.08
CA TYR A 106 -1.71 -1.29 2.61
C TYR A 106 -2.09 -2.78 2.71
N VAL A 107 -1.19 -3.67 2.28
CA VAL A 107 -1.38 -5.12 2.22
C VAL A 107 -0.45 -5.77 3.25
N ASP A 108 -1.03 -6.33 4.31
CA ASP A 108 -0.35 -7.02 5.39
C ASP A 108 -1.07 -8.33 5.75
N GLU A 109 -0.54 -9.08 6.72
CA GLU A 109 -1.09 -10.37 7.16
C GLU A 109 -2.50 -10.28 7.78
N THR A 110 -2.97 -9.08 8.14
CA THR A 110 -4.29 -8.87 8.72
C THR A 110 -5.39 -8.76 7.65
N LEU A 111 -4.99 -8.50 6.40
CA LEU A 111 -5.89 -8.43 5.26
C LEU A 111 -6.41 -9.82 4.89
N THR A 112 -7.72 -10.03 5.07
CA THR A 112 -8.39 -11.31 4.76
C THR A 112 -9.56 -11.18 3.79
N GLU A 113 -10.12 -9.98 3.62
CA GLU A 113 -11.22 -9.70 2.70
C GLU A 113 -11.05 -8.36 2.00
N VAL A 114 -11.36 -8.35 0.70
CA VAL A 114 -11.22 -7.18 -0.18
C VAL A 114 -12.52 -6.94 -0.93
N TRP A 115 -12.92 -5.68 -1.06
CA TRP A 115 -14.00 -5.22 -1.95
C TRP A 115 -13.41 -4.33 -3.04
N VAL A 116 -13.78 -4.59 -4.28
CA VAL A 116 -13.39 -3.82 -5.46
C VAL A 116 -14.67 -3.36 -6.15
N GLU A 117 -14.91 -2.06 -6.15
CA GLU A 117 -15.93 -1.41 -6.94
C GLU A 117 -15.24 -0.73 -8.13
N ASP A 118 -15.44 -1.28 -9.33
CA ASP A 118 -14.89 -0.71 -10.56
C ASP A 118 -15.86 -0.97 -11.72
N PRO A 119 -16.51 0.06 -12.29
CA PRO A 119 -17.46 -0.11 -13.40
C PRO A 119 -16.78 -0.62 -14.67
N TYR A 120 -15.46 -0.51 -14.81
CA TYR A 120 -14.76 -0.70 -16.08
C TYR A 120 -14.00 -2.03 -16.14
N ILE A 121 -14.51 -3.12 -15.55
CA ILE A 121 -13.91 -4.46 -15.71
C ILE A 121 -14.66 -5.22 -16.82
N ARG A 122 -14.56 -4.73 -18.07
CA ARG A 122 -15.35 -5.23 -19.21
C ARG A 122 -14.48 -5.88 -20.28
N TYR A 123 -13.44 -5.18 -20.72
CA TYR A 123 -12.58 -5.61 -21.81
C TYR A 123 -11.42 -6.51 -21.36
N VAL A 124 -10.83 -7.25 -22.30
CA VAL A 124 -9.71 -8.18 -22.05
C VAL A 124 -8.58 -7.58 -21.22
N HIS A 125 -8.11 -6.38 -21.56
CA HIS A 125 -7.02 -5.73 -20.83
C HIS A 125 -7.42 -5.35 -19.39
N GLN A 126 -8.70 -5.04 -19.16
CA GLN A 126 -9.26 -4.72 -17.85
C GLN A 126 -9.41 -6.00 -17.00
N LEU A 127 -9.78 -7.12 -17.62
CA LEU A 127 -9.74 -8.44 -16.97
C LEU A 127 -8.31 -8.80 -16.54
N TYR A 128 -7.31 -8.57 -17.40
CA TYR A 128 -5.91 -8.77 -17.03
C TYR A 128 -5.41 -7.82 -15.94
N ASN A 129 -5.90 -6.58 -15.92
CA ASN A 129 -5.64 -5.63 -14.84
C ASN A 129 -6.19 -6.17 -13.52
N PHE A 130 -7.45 -6.61 -13.49
CA PHE A 130 -8.05 -7.23 -12.31
C PHE A 130 -7.32 -8.51 -11.87
N LEU A 131 -6.93 -9.37 -12.83
CA LEU A 131 -6.15 -10.57 -12.55
C LEU A 131 -4.81 -10.23 -11.87
N ARG A 132 -4.04 -9.27 -12.40
CA ARG A 132 -2.76 -8.84 -11.80
C ARG A 132 -2.95 -8.27 -10.40
N PHE A 133 -4.06 -7.57 -10.15
CA PHE A 133 -4.41 -7.09 -8.82
C PHE A 133 -4.65 -8.28 -7.85
N CYS A 134 -5.41 -9.29 -8.29
CA CYS A 134 -5.65 -10.50 -7.50
C CYS A 134 -4.35 -11.28 -7.25
N GLU A 135 -3.48 -11.43 -8.25
CA GLU A 135 -2.17 -12.08 -8.10
C GLU A 135 -1.31 -11.42 -7.03
N MET A 136 -1.32 -10.08 -6.96
CA MET A 136 -0.59 -9.34 -5.94
C MET A 136 -1.12 -9.63 -4.54
N LEU A 137 -2.45 -9.75 -4.36
CA LEU A 137 -3.04 -10.11 -3.07
C LEU A 137 -2.62 -11.52 -2.65
N VAL A 138 -2.66 -12.48 -3.58
CA VAL A 138 -2.33 -13.89 -3.31
C VAL A 138 -0.83 -14.10 -3.05
N LYS A 139 0.05 -13.44 -3.81
CA LYS A 139 1.51 -13.59 -3.68
C LYS A 139 2.12 -12.74 -2.55
N GLY A 140 1.42 -11.71 -2.12
CA GLY A 140 1.87 -10.80 -1.06
C GLY A 140 1.81 -11.42 0.34
N PRO A 141 2.13 -10.65 1.39
CA PRO A 141 2.06 -11.12 2.78
C PRO A 141 0.62 -11.32 3.29
N SER A 142 -0.40 -11.07 2.45
CA SER A 142 -1.79 -11.11 2.88
C SER A 142 -2.31 -12.52 3.12
N LYS A 143 -3.42 -12.62 3.86
CA LYS A 143 -4.15 -13.88 4.07
C LYS A 143 -5.55 -13.77 3.48
N VAL A 144 -5.66 -13.10 2.33
CA VAL A 144 -6.93 -12.90 1.61
C VAL A 144 -7.56 -14.24 1.29
N ARG A 145 -8.82 -14.41 1.70
CA ARG A 145 -9.64 -15.59 1.42
C ARG A 145 -10.89 -15.24 0.62
N LYS A 146 -11.28 -13.96 0.57
CA LYS A 146 -12.46 -13.49 -0.15
C LYS A 146 -12.20 -12.18 -0.86
N ILE A 147 -12.60 -12.11 -2.12
CA ILE A 147 -12.58 -10.91 -2.95
C ILE A 147 -14.01 -10.70 -3.46
N ASN A 148 -14.56 -9.53 -3.21
CA ASN A 148 -15.87 -9.11 -3.69
C ASN A 148 -15.66 -8.10 -4.81
N LEU A 149 -16.03 -8.44 -6.04
CA LEU A 149 -15.99 -7.55 -7.20
C LEU A 149 -17.41 -7.07 -7.52
N LEU A 150 -17.61 -5.76 -7.49
CA LEU A 150 -18.78 -5.09 -8.03
C LEU A 150 -18.35 -4.36 -9.30
N THR A 151 -18.89 -4.79 -10.45
CA THR A 151 -18.61 -4.15 -11.74
C THR A 151 -19.92 -3.89 -12.50
N SER A 152 -19.82 -3.21 -13.64
CA SER A 152 -20.97 -3.01 -14.51
C SER A 152 -20.93 -3.97 -15.68
N MET A 153 -22.10 -4.41 -16.13
CA MET A 153 -22.21 -5.32 -17.26
C MET A 153 -21.86 -4.58 -18.57
N ASP A 154 -21.14 -5.24 -19.46
CA ASP A 154 -21.04 -4.78 -20.84
C ASP A 154 -22.41 -4.95 -21.54
N GLU A 155 -22.99 -3.85 -22.02
CA GLU A 155 -24.29 -3.82 -22.71
C GLU A 155 -24.15 -4.05 -24.22
N GLU A 156 -22.92 -4.07 -24.75
CA GLU A 156 -22.62 -4.35 -26.15
C GLU A 156 -22.35 -5.86 -26.37
N ASN A 157 -21.60 -6.20 -27.42
CA ASN A 157 -21.25 -7.59 -27.74
C ASN A 157 -20.20 -8.21 -26.79
N GLY A 158 -19.70 -7.46 -25.80
CA GLY A 158 -18.64 -7.90 -24.89
C GLY A 158 -19.09 -8.75 -23.70
N LYS A 159 -20.39 -8.86 -23.43
CA LYS A 159 -20.94 -9.53 -22.24
C LYS A 159 -20.44 -10.96 -22.04
N ALA A 160 -20.42 -11.75 -23.10
CA ALA A 160 -19.98 -13.15 -23.04
C ALA A 160 -18.50 -13.24 -22.64
N GLN A 161 -17.65 -12.39 -23.21
CA GLN A 161 -16.21 -12.33 -22.92
C GLN A 161 -15.93 -11.86 -21.49
N GLN A 162 -16.66 -10.83 -21.03
CA GLN A 162 -16.55 -10.35 -19.65
C GLN A 162 -16.92 -11.47 -18.67
N THR A 163 -18.06 -12.12 -18.89
CA THR A 163 -18.57 -13.18 -18.00
C THR A 163 -17.63 -14.39 -18.00
N SER A 164 -17.18 -14.86 -19.16
CA SER A 164 -16.27 -16.01 -19.25
C SER A 164 -14.92 -15.70 -18.61
N GLY A 165 -14.35 -14.52 -18.87
CA GLY A 165 -13.07 -14.12 -18.30
C GLY A 165 -13.12 -13.98 -16.77
N LEU A 166 -14.18 -13.38 -16.22
CA LEU A 166 -14.36 -13.31 -14.77
C LEU A 166 -14.59 -14.68 -14.15
N GLN A 167 -15.27 -15.59 -14.85
CA GLN A 167 -15.46 -16.96 -14.40
C GLN A 167 -14.15 -17.76 -14.40
N GLU A 168 -13.29 -17.57 -15.40
CA GLU A 168 -11.95 -18.17 -15.45
C GLU A 168 -11.07 -17.66 -14.29
N ILE A 169 -11.08 -16.34 -14.02
CA ILE A 169 -10.37 -15.76 -12.87
C ILE A 169 -10.91 -16.33 -11.55
N LYS A 170 -12.23 -16.47 -11.43
CA LYS A 170 -12.88 -17.06 -10.24
C LYS A 170 -12.41 -18.49 -9.99
N SER A 171 -12.44 -19.34 -11.02
CA SER A 171 -11.97 -20.72 -10.93
C SER A 171 -10.49 -20.77 -10.56
N SER A 172 -9.66 -19.93 -11.21
CA SER A 172 -8.23 -19.88 -10.93
C SER A 172 -7.93 -19.49 -9.48
N LEU A 173 -8.64 -18.50 -8.92
CA LEU A 173 -8.46 -18.08 -7.53
C LEU A 173 -8.88 -19.15 -6.52
N GLN A 174 -9.88 -19.97 -6.87
CA GLN A 174 -10.34 -21.05 -6.03
C GLN A 174 -9.25 -22.11 -5.79
N ASP A 175 -8.39 -22.35 -6.78
CA ASP A 175 -7.24 -23.26 -6.65
C ASP A 175 -6.21 -22.76 -5.61
N TYR A 176 -6.19 -21.45 -5.33
CA TYR A 176 -5.39 -20.82 -4.27
C TYR A 176 -6.16 -20.63 -2.95
N GLY A 177 -7.37 -21.20 -2.84
CA GLY A 177 -8.21 -21.07 -1.64
C GLY A 177 -8.84 -19.68 -1.46
N VAL A 178 -8.94 -18.90 -2.55
CA VAL A 178 -9.55 -17.56 -2.54
C VAL A 178 -10.90 -17.59 -3.24
N MET A 179 -11.95 -17.18 -2.55
CA MET A 179 -13.30 -17.05 -3.10
C MET A 179 -13.45 -15.70 -3.80
N LEU A 180 -13.77 -15.71 -5.09
CA LEU A 180 -14.19 -14.52 -5.83
C LEU A 180 -15.72 -14.48 -5.97
N GLU A 181 -16.34 -13.44 -5.42
CA GLU A 181 -17.76 -13.13 -5.58
C GLU A 181 -17.91 -11.95 -6.53
N VAL A 182 -18.62 -12.14 -7.65
CA VAL A 182 -18.81 -11.11 -8.68
C VAL A 182 -20.27 -10.71 -8.71
N THR A 183 -20.54 -9.43 -8.53
CA THR A 183 -21.86 -8.82 -8.65
C THR A 183 -21.84 -7.75 -9.74
N PHE A 184 -22.96 -7.64 -10.47
CA PHE A 184 -23.12 -6.65 -11.52
C PHE A 184 -24.14 -5.58 -11.13
N SER A 185 -23.83 -4.32 -11.39
CA SER A 185 -24.77 -3.20 -11.25
C SER A 185 -24.54 -2.18 -12.36
N SER A 186 -25.61 -1.67 -12.96
CA SER A 186 -25.56 -0.63 -13.99
C SER A 186 -25.46 0.79 -13.41
N SER A 187 -25.72 0.98 -12.12
CA SER A 187 -25.80 2.29 -11.47
C SER A 187 -24.54 2.69 -10.69
N ILE A 188 -23.43 1.97 -10.86
CA ILE A 188 -22.18 2.26 -10.14
C ILE A 188 -21.28 3.18 -10.96
N HIS A 189 -20.67 4.14 -10.28
CA HIS A 189 -19.73 5.12 -10.86
C HIS A 189 -18.45 5.29 -10.05
N ASP A 190 -18.48 4.83 -8.80
CA ASP A 190 -17.37 4.92 -7.87
C ASP A 190 -16.30 3.89 -8.26
N ARG A 191 -15.05 4.29 -8.03
CA ARG A 191 -13.85 3.47 -8.23
C ARG A 191 -13.14 3.39 -6.90
N GLU A 192 -13.50 2.37 -6.14
CA GLU A 192 -13.12 2.22 -4.75
C GLU A 192 -12.65 0.80 -4.47
N ILE A 193 -11.55 0.69 -3.74
CA ILE A 193 -11.05 -0.57 -3.20
C ILE A 193 -11.05 -0.45 -1.69
N ARG A 194 -11.72 -1.38 -1.02
CA ARG A 194 -11.78 -1.45 0.45
C ARG A 194 -11.10 -2.72 0.93
N PHE A 195 -10.31 -2.56 1.98
CA PHE A 195 -9.65 -3.64 2.69
C PHE A 195 -10.24 -3.76 4.09
N ASN A 196 -10.43 -4.99 4.57
CA ASN A 196 -11.00 -5.19 5.91
C ASN A 196 -10.08 -4.80 7.07
N ASN A 197 -8.83 -4.42 6.78
CA ASN A 197 -7.91 -3.80 7.74
C ASN A 197 -8.06 -2.26 7.82
N GLY A 198 -9.14 -1.70 7.26
CA GLY A 198 -9.54 -0.31 7.41
C GLY A 198 -9.07 0.62 6.28
N TRP A 199 -8.29 0.13 5.31
CA TRP A 199 -7.87 0.95 4.17
C TRP A 199 -8.96 1.06 3.10
N MET A 200 -9.16 2.29 2.62
CA MET A 200 -10.02 2.60 1.48
C MET A 200 -9.20 3.39 0.45
N ILE A 201 -9.15 2.93 -0.79
CA ILE A 201 -8.39 3.53 -1.88
C ILE A 201 -9.35 3.92 -3.01
N LYS A 202 -9.40 5.22 -3.34
CA LYS A 202 -10.13 5.74 -4.49
C LYS A 202 -9.18 6.08 -5.63
N ILE A 203 -9.43 5.54 -6.82
CA ILE A 203 -8.56 5.71 -8.00
C ILE A 203 -9.37 6.33 -9.13
N GLY A 204 -8.94 7.49 -9.63
CA GLY A 204 -9.70 8.24 -10.64
C GLY A 204 -10.00 7.45 -11.92
N ARG A 205 -9.15 6.50 -12.32
CA ARG A 205 -9.38 5.62 -13.49
C ARG A 205 -9.72 4.17 -13.13
N GLY A 206 -9.96 3.89 -11.85
CA GLY A 206 -10.07 2.51 -11.38
C GLY A 206 -8.75 1.76 -11.58
N LEU A 207 -8.84 0.46 -11.83
CA LEU A 207 -7.69 -0.38 -12.14
C LEU A 207 -7.09 -0.08 -13.53
N ASP A 208 -7.81 0.62 -14.42
CA ASP A 208 -7.41 0.86 -15.81
C ASP A 208 -6.66 2.21 -16.03
N TYR A 209 -5.60 2.43 -15.25
CA TYR A 209 -4.73 3.61 -15.36
C TYR A 209 -3.48 3.38 -16.22
N PHE A 210 -3.29 2.17 -16.78
CA PHE A 210 -2.15 1.86 -17.66
C PHE A 210 -2.39 2.32 -19.09
N LYS A 211 -1.32 2.68 -19.79
CA LYS A 211 -1.35 2.87 -21.24
C LYS A 211 -1.06 1.57 -21.96
N LYS A 212 -1.56 1.46 -23.20
CA LYS A 212 -1.17 0.37 -24.10
C LYS A 212 0.36 0.41 -24.29
N PRO A 213 1.04 -0.75 -24.26
CA PRO A 213 2.47 -0.79 -24.54
C PRO A 213 2.72 -0.31 -25.97
N GLN A 214 3.81 0.44 -26.19
CA GLN A 214 4.26 0.76 -27.53
C GLN A 214 4.73 -0.53 -28.20
N VAL A 215 4.18 -0.84 -29.38
CA VAL A 215 4.60 -1.98 -30.19
C VAL A 215 6.10 -1.83 -30.48
N ARG A 216 6.89 -2.88 -30.23
CA ARG A 216 8.28 -2.92 -30.70
C ARG A 216 8.23 -2.92 -32.23
N GLU A 217 8.48 -1.77 -32.86
CA GLU A 217 8.88 -1.76 -34.27
C GLU A 217 10.17 -2.56 -34.37
N ALA A 218 10.09 -3.76 -34.95
CA ALA A 218 11.25 -4.50 -35.37
C ALA A 218 11.93 -3.66 -36.46
N LYS A 219 12.95 -2.88 -36.06
CA LYS A 219 13.87 -2.25 -37.00
C LYS A 219 14.48 -3.36 -37.85
N HIS A 220 13.96 -3.53 -39.06
CA HIS A 220 14.64 -4.24 -40.11
C HIS A 220 15.81 -3.35 -40.53
N GLU A 221 16.93 -3.51 -39.84
CA GLU A 221 18.21 -3.02 -40.33
C GLU A 221 18.61 -3.98 -41.45
N LYS A 222 18.32 -3.59 -42.69
CA LYS A 222 18.93 -4.21 -43.87
C LYS A 222 20.42 -3.86 -43.84
N ILE A 223 21.23 -4.90 -43.97
CA ILE A 223 22.68 -4.84 -44.25
C ILE A 223 22.92 -3.97 -45.49
#